data_AF-A0A6P5IME3-F1
#
_entry.id   AF-A0A6P5IME3-F1
#
_cell.length_a   1.000
_cell.length_b   1.000
_cell.length_c   1.000
_cell.angle_alpha   90.00
_cell.angle_beta   90.00
_cell.angle_gamma   90.00
#
_symmetry.space_group_name_H-M   'P 1'
#
loop_
_entity.id
_entity.type
_entity.pdbx_description
1 polymer ?
#
loop_
_entity_poly.entity_id
_entity_poly.type
_entity_poly.pdbx_seq_one_letter_code
_entity_poly.pdbx_strand_id
1 'polypeptide(L)'
;MRYFSLMTLKNFGMGKRSIEERVQEEAKCPVEALKTTNGMPCDPTFILGCAPCNVICSIIFQKRFEYHDQKFLHLMEILDEKVKILSSPWAQIYNLFPALVQYFPGHHHKLFKNCQVLHNFILGKVKEHQESLDPNNPKDLIDSFKWSRKRKKPQSEFTMEKLAYTVSDIFGAGIATTSTTLRYGLLLFLKHPEITDKIREEIDRVIGQNRSPCLKDRNSVPYTDAVIHEIERYTDLVPANLTHSVAQDTKFRQYLIPKGTTIIPLLTSVLYDKKEFPNPGQFDPGHFLDESGNLEKSDYFMPFSTG
;
A
#
# COMPACT_ATOMS: atom_id res chain seq x y z
N MET A 1 -3.61 -0.51 19.46
CA MET A 1 -3.93 0.21 18.20
C MET A 1 -4.07 -0.71 16.99
N ARG A 2 -3.09 -1.55 16.62
CA ARG A 2 -3.15 -2.47 15.46
C ARG A 2 -4.47 -3.28 15.35
N TYR A 3 -4.85 -4.01 16.39
CA TYR A 3 -6.09 -4.80 16.40
C TYR A 3 -7.35 -3.94 16.11
N PHE A 4 -7.42 -2.75 16.71
CA PHE A 4 -8.53 -1.82 16.47
C PHE A 4 -8.56 -1.35 15.01
N SER A 5 -7.41 -0.96 14.45
CA SER A 5 -7.34 -0.52 13.05
C SER A 5 -7.69 -1.65 12.07
N LEU A 6 -7.19 -2.88 12.29
CA LEU A 6 -7.52 -4.04 11.45
C LEU A 6 -9.00 -4.38 11.49
N MET A 7 -9.60 -4.45 12.69
CA MET A 7 -11.04 -4.69 12.83
C MET A 7 -11.85 -3.60 12.14
N THR A 8 -11.43 -2.35 12.26
CA THR A 8 -12.13 -1.22 11.66
C THR A 8 -12.02 -1.22 10.14
N LEU A 9 -10.82 -1.46 9.58
CA LEU A 9 -10.61 -1.61 8.13
C LEU A 9 -11.43 -2.78 7.57
N LYS A 10 -11.48 -3.92 8.27
CA LYS A 10 -12.33 -5.08 7.90
C LYS A 10 -13.81 -4.71 7.91
N ASN A 11 -14.27 -4.00 8.93
CA ASN A 11 -15.66 -3.56 9.04
C ASN A 11 -16.03 -2.52 7.97
N PHE A 12 -15.11 -1.64 7.56
CA PHE A 12 -15.34 -0.73 6.42
C PHE A 12 -15.27 -1.42 5.06
N GLY A 13 -14.77 -2.66 5.00
CA GLY A 13 -14.97 -3.58 3.88
C GLY A 13 -16.32 -4.32 3.90
N MET A 14 -16.94 -4.48 5.07
CA MET A 14 -18.20 -5.22 5.29
C MET A 14 -19.41 -4.31 5.63
N GLY A 15 -19.26 -2.98 5.53
CA GLY A 15 -20.31 -1.99 5.81
C GLY A 15 -21.28 -1.77 4.64
N LYS A 16 -22.06 -0.68 4.67
CA LYS A 16 -23.05 -0.33 3.62
C LYS A 16 -22.47 -0.14 2.21
N ARG A 17 -21.16 0.12 2.10
CA ARG A 17 -20.42 0.24 0.84
C ARG A 17 -19.12 -0.53 0.97
N SER A 18 -18.92 -1.56 0.14
CA SER A 18 -17.74 -2.43 0.26
C SER A 18 -16.47 -1.74 -0.23
N ILE A 19 -15.29 -2.25 0.17
CA ILE A 19 -14.01 -1.78 -0.40
C ILE A 19 -13.97 -2.03 -1.91
N GLU A 20 -14.55 -3.14 -2.37
CA GLU A 20 -14.67 -3.45 -3.80
C GLU A 20 -15.42 -2.35 -4.56
N GLU A 21 -16.58 -1.91 -4.07
CA GLU A 21 -17.36 -0.85 -4.72
C GLU A 21 -16.59 0.48 -4.76
N ARG A 22 -15.81 0.79 -3.73
CA ARG A 22 -14.95 1.99 -3.68
C ARG A 22 -13.83 1.90 -4.71
N VAL A 23 -13.19 0.73 -4.84
CA VAL A 23 -12.15 0.48 -5.83
C VAL A 23 -12.74 0.52 -7.25
N GLN A 24 -13.92 -0.06 -7.48
CA GLN A 24 -14.59 -0.04 -8.79
C GLN A 24 -15.01 1.36 -9.23
N GLU A 25 -15.52 2.18 -8.30
CA GLU A 25 -15.82 3.59 -8.57
C GLU A 25 -14.54 4.34 -8.93
N GLU A 26 -13.48 4.18 -8.13
CA GLU A 26 -12.26 4.93 -8.36
C GLU A 26 -11.51 4.46 -9.59
N ALA A 27 -11.53 3.17 -9.94
CA ALA A 27 -10.83 2.59 -11.09
C ALA A 27 -11.27 3.20 -12.44
N LYS A 28 -12.47 3.78 -12.51
CA LYS A 28 -12.93 4.53 -13.71
C LYS A 28 -12.17 5.84 -13.90
N CYS A 29 -11.76 6.47 -12.80
CA CYS A 29 -11.14 7.79 -12.81
C CYS A 29 -9.75 7.82 -13.47
N PRO A 30 -8.79 6.91 -13.17
CA PRO A 30 -7.51 6.88 -13.88
C PRO A 30 -7.71 6.50 -15.35
N VAL A 31 -8.71 5.68 -15.70
CA VAL A 31 -9.03 5.37 -17.10
C VAL A 31 -9.46 6.63 -17.85
N GLU A 32 -10.38 7.41 -17.30
CA GLU A 32 -10.79 8.69 -17.90
C GLU A 32 -9.63 9.69 -17.96
N ALA A 33 -8.81 9.79 -16.91
CA ALA A 33 -7.64 10.66 -16.89
C ALA A 33 -6.56 10.23 -17.90
N LEU A 34 -6.44 8.93 -18.22
CA LEU A 34 -5.55 8.47 -19.28
C LEU A 34 -6.13 8.74 -20.67
N LYS A 35 -7.45 8.64 -20.85
CA LYS A 35 -8.09 8.96 -22.15
C LYS A 35 -7.88 10.41 -22.57
N THR A 36 -7.89 11.36 -21.64
CA THR A 36 -7.69 12.78 -21.94
C THR A 36 -6.30 13.10 -22.51
N THR A 37 -5.33 12.19 -22.34
CA THR A 37 -3.99 12.33 -22.95
C THR A 37 -4.01 12.12 -24.46
N ASN A 38 -5.09 11.57 -25.03
CA ASN A 38 -5.26 11.31 -26.47
C ASN A 38 -4.09 10.52 -27.09
N GLY A 39 -3.49 9.60 -26.33
CA GLY A 39 -2.36 8.79 -26.79
C GLY A 39 -1.01 9.50 -26.80
N MET A 40 -0.95 10.75 -26.31
CA MET A 40 0.31 11.46 -26.14
C MET A 40 1.12 10.88 -24.96
N PRO A 41 2.46 10.87 -25.03
CA PRO A 41 3.30 10.47 -23.90
C PRO A 41 2.97 11.27 -22.64
N CYS A 42 2.77 10.59 -21.53
CA CYS A 42 2.51 11.20 -20.23
C CYS A 42 3.22 10.44 -19.10
N ASP A 43 3.48 11.13 -17.99
CA ASP A 43 3.95 10.49 -16.77
C ASP A 43 2.71 10.03 -15.95
N PRO A 44 2.50 8.71 -15.78
CA PRO A 44 1.32 8.19 -15.08
C PRO A 44 1.45 8.26 -13.55
N THR A 45 2.55 8.77 -13.00
CA THR A 45 2.86 8.74 -11.56
C THR A 45 1.72 9.30 -10.71
N PHE A 46 1.21 10.48 -11.04
CA PHE A 46 0.11 11.08 -10.30
C PHE A 46 -1.24 10.46 -10.64
N ILE A 47 -1.49 10.12 -11.91
CA ILE A 47 -2.75 9.51 -12.34
C ILE A 47 -3.01 8.18 -11.60
N LEU A 48 -1.98 7.32 -11.53
CA LEU A 48 -2.06 6.04 -10.82
C LEU A 48 -1.95 6.20 -9.30
N GLY A 49 -1.33 7.27 -8.81
CA GLY A 49 -1.25 7.57 -7.39
C GLY A 49 -2.56 8.09 -6.79
N CYS A 50 -3.33 8.84 -7.57
CA CYS A 50 -4.61 9.40 -7.13
C CYS A 50 -5.65 8.32 -6.81
N ALA A 51 -5.65 7.19 -7.54
CA ALA A 51 -6.62 6.11 -7.33
C ALA A 51 -6.52 5.46 -5.94
N PRO A 52 -5.39 4.85 -5.52
CA PRO A 52 -5.26 4.28 -4.17
C PRO A 52 -5.40 5.35 -3.08
N CYS A 53 -5.01 6.60 -3.37
CA CYS A 53 -5.21 7.72 -2.47
C CYS A 53 -6.68 8.05 -2.24
N ASN A 54 -7.50 8.13 -3.28
CA ASN A 54 -8.93 8.35 -3.13
C ASN A 54 -9.64 7.17 -2.47
N VAL A 55 -9.23 5.93 -2.76
CA VAL A 55 -9.75 4.74 -2.06
C VAL A 55 -9.50 4.87 -0.55
N ILE A 56 -8.26 5.16 -0.13
CA ILE A 56 -7.94 5.28 1.30
C ILE A 56 -8.58 6.51 1.95
N CYS A 57 -8.66 7.64 1.23
CA CYS A 57 -9.36 8.85 1.69
C CYS A 57 -10.85 8.57 1.92
N SER A 58 -11.48 7.78 1.05
CA SER A 58 -12.89 7.42 1.20
C SER A 58 -13.13 6.56 2.46
N ILE A 59 -12.16 5.74 2.86
CA ILE A 59 -12.23 4.88 4.05
C ILE A 59 -11.96 5.70 5.33
N ILE A 60 -10.96 6.59 5.29
CA ILE A 60 -10.51 7.34 6.46
C ILE A 60 -11.37 8.58 6.72
N PHE A 61 -11.75 9.31 5.66
CA PHE A 61 -12.36 10.64 5.74
C PHE A 61 -13.73 10.73 5.06
N GLN A 62 -14.23 9.67 4.43
CA GLN A 62 -15.42 9.69 3.55
C GLN A 62 -15.39 10.83 2.52
N LYS A 63 -14.18 11.19 2.07
CA LYS A 63 -13.93 12.23 1.08
C LYS A 63 -13.18 11.64 -0.10
N ARG A 64 -13.50 12.19 -1.27
CA ARG A 64 -12.80 11.95 -2.53
C ARG A 64 -12.25 13.29 -3.01
N PHE A 65 -11.03 13.29 -3.51
CA PHE A 65 -10.38 14.46 -4.08
C PHE A 65 -10.40 14.40 -5.60
N GLU A 66 -10.48 15.58 -6.22
CA GLU A 66 -10.33 15.71 -7.66
C GLU A 66 -8.86 15.53 -8.06
N TYR A 67 -8.62 14.95 -9.24
CA TYR A 67 -7.26 14.65 -9.72
C TYR A 67 -6.42 15.90 -9.99
N HIS A 68 -7.06 17.07 -10.13
CA HIS A 68 -6.42 18.36 -10.37
C HIS A 68 -6.35 19.24 -9.11
N ASP A 69 -6.81 18.74 -7.95
CA ASP A 69 -6.73 19.48 -6.69
C ASP A 69 -5.26 19.68 -6.30
N GLN A 70 -4.84 20.94 -6.22
CA GLN A 70 -3.45 21.31 -5.96
C GLN A 70 -2.95 20.87 -4.59
N LYS A 71 -3.81 20.86 -3.55
CA LYS A 71 -3.41 20.36 -2.23
C LYS A 71 -3.20 18.86 -2.26
N PHE A 72 -4.01 18.16 -3.04
CA PHE A 72 -3.91 16.72 -3.20
C PHE A 72 -2.67 16.31 -3.99
N LEU A 73 -2.40 16.97 -5.12
CA LEU A 73 -1.18 16.76 -5.90
C LEU A 73 0.07 17.02 -5.05
N HIS A 74 0.06 18.09 -4.24
CA HIS A 74 1.16 18.37 -3.32
C HIS A 74 1.36 17.26 -2.27
N LEU A 75 0.29 16.66 -1.73
CA LEU A 75 0.41 15.52 -0.81
C LEU A 75 1.00 14.29 -1.50
N MET A 76 0.62 14.05 -2.75
CA MET A 76 1.16 12.94 -3.55
C MET A 76 2.65 13.16 -3.86
N GLU A 77 3.07 14.38 -4.19
CA GLU A 77 4.48 14.75 -4.37
C GLU A 77 5.29 14.49 -3.09
N ILE A 78 4.76 14.91 -1.94
CA ILE A 78 5.39 14.67 -0.63
C ILE A 78 5.57 13.16 -0.40
N LEU A 79 4.56 12.34 -0.70
CA LEU A 79 4.64 10.88 -0.53
C LEU A 79 5.69 10.25 -1.46
N ASP A 80 5.68 10.60 -2.74
CA ASP A 80 6.68 10.11 -3.72
C ASP A 80 8.11 10.52 -3.33
N GLU A 81 8.30 11.77 -2.89
CA GLU A 81 9.59 12.27 -2.40
C GLU A 81 10.05 11.50 -1.15
N LYS A 82 9.14 11.21 -0.21
CA LYS A 82 9.46 10.40 0.97
C LYS A 82 9.95 9.00 0.58
N VAL A 83 9.30 8.33 -0.38
CA VAL A 83 9.72 7.00 -0.86
C VAL A 83 11.11 7.06 -1.47
N LYS A 84 11.37 8.05 -2.33
CA LYS A 84 12.69 8.27 -2.95
C LYS A 84 13.79 8.51 -1.92
N ILE A 85 13.51 9.32 -0.90
CA ILE A 85 14.49 9.60 0.17
C ILE A 85 14.72 8.36 1.01
N LEU A 86 13.67 7.66 1.46
CA LEU A 86 13.79 6.46 2.30
C LEU A 86 14.56 5.33 1.61
N SER A 87 14.44 5.24 0.28
CA SER A 87 15.15 4.24 -0.54
C SER A 87 16.58 4.65 -0.90
N SER A 88 17.02 5.85 -0.52
CA SER A 88 18.35 6.36 -0.88
C SER A 88 19.46 5.78 0.00
N PRO A 89 20.70 5.67 -0.50
CA PRO A 89 21.86 5.27 0.32
C PRO A 89 22.07 6.18 1.54
N TRP A 90 21.72 7.46 1.43
CA TRP A 90 21.83 8.41 2.54
C TRP A 90 20.87 8.09 3.68
N ALA A 91 19.65 7.65 3.39
CA ALA A 91 18.72 7.21 4.43
C ALA A 91 19.22 5.98 5.17
N GLN A 92 19.91 5.05 4.49
CA GLN A 92 20.52 3.90 5.12
C GLN A 92 21.64 4.31 6.09
N ILE A 93 22.48 5.28 5.69
CA ILE A 93 23.51 5.86 6.58
C ILE A 93 22.87 6.53 7.80
N TYR A 94 21.79 7.30 7.60
CA TYR A 94 21.05 7.91 8.71
C TYR A 94 20.49 6.86 9.68
N ASN A 95 19.92 5.77 9.17
CA ASN A 95 19.35 4.69 10.00
C ASN A 95 20.41 3.98 10.86
N LEU A 96 21.65 3.84 10.34
CA LEU A 96 22.75 3.22 11.08
C LEU A 96 23.35 4.16 12.13
N PHE A 97 23.44 5.47 11.84
CA PHE A 97 24.13 6.43 12.69
C PHE A 97 23.30 7.70 12.95
N PRO A 98 22.06 7.61 13.47
CA PRO A 98 21.15 8.76 13.54
C PRO A 98 21.70 9.87 14.43
N ALA A 99 22.32 9.54 15.58
CA ALA A 99 22.87 10.51 16.52
C ALA A 99 24.02 11.35 15.93
N LEU A 100 24.76 10.80 14.96
CA LEU A 100 25.84 11.50 14.27
C LEU A 100 25.28 12.28 13.07
N VAL A 101 24.49 11.61 12.24
CA VAL A 101 24.04 12.14 10.94
C VAL A 101 23.01 13.25 11.09
N GLN A 102 22.23 13.27 12.18
CA GLN A 102 21.19 14.28 12.43
C GLN A 102 21.69 15.74 12.41
N TYR A 103 22.98 15.96 12.67
CA TYR A 103 23.56 17.32 12.69
C TYR A 103 24.11 17.76 11.33
N PHE A 104 24.22 16.85 10.36
CA PHE A 104 24.74 17.16 9.03
C PHE A 104 23.62 17.61 8.09
N PRO A 105 23.90 18.50 7.12
CA PRO A 105 22.93 18.76 6.07
C PRO A 105 22.63 17.49 5.28
N GLY A 106 21.37 17.31 4.85
CA GLY A 106 21.00 16.16 4.02
C GLY A 106 19.50 15.96 3.90
N HIS A 107 19.11 15.04 3.01
CA HIS A 107 17.71 14.80 2.64
C HIS A 107 16.84 14.29 3.80
N HIS A 108 17.43 13.79 4.88
CA HIS A 108 16.69 13.38 6.09
C HIS A 108 15.93 14.54 6.76
N HIS A 109 16.46 15.77 6.70
CA HIS A 109 15.74 16.97 7.16
C HIS A 109 14.47 17.21 6.35
N LYS A 110 14.57 17.05 5.03
CA LYS A 110 13.43 17.17 4.11
C LYS A 110 12.41 16.07 4.36
N LEU A 111 12.84 14.82 4.61
CA LEU A 111 11.98 13.71 5.02
C LEU A 111 11.18 14.05 6.29
N PHE A 112 11.82 14.56 7.35
CA PHE A 112 11.12 14.94 8.59
C PHE A 112 10.14 16.09 8.38
N LYS A 113 10.53 17.12 7.61
CA LYS A 113 9.62 18.21 7.23
C LYS A 113 8.39 17.69 6.49
N ASN A 114 8.60 16.80 5.52
CA ASN A 114 7.54 16.16 4.74
C ASN A 114 6.62 15.29 5.63
N CYS A 115 7.18 14.54 6.60
CA CYS A 115 6.39 13.83 7.61
C CYS A 115 5.53 14.78 8.45
N GLN A 116 6.07 15.93 8.85
CA GLN A 116 5.33 16.91 9.64
C GLN A 116 4.20 17.57 8.83
N VAL A 117 4.43 17.91 7.56
CA VAL A 117 3.40 18.46 6.67
C VAL A 117 2.23 17.48 6.52
N LEU A 118 2.53 16.20 6.23
CA LEU A 118 1.52 15.16 6.12
C LEU A 118 0.76 14.99 7.45
N HIS A 119 1.47 14.87 8.56
CA HIS A 119 0.85 14.73 9.87
C HIS A 119 -0.08 15.90 10.21
N ASN A 120 0.34 17.15 9.94
CA ASN A 120 -0.47 18.33 10.18
C ASN A 120 -1.72 18.37 9.31
N PHE A 121 -1.62 17.98 8.04
CA PHE A 121 -2.78 17.84 7.16
C PHE A 121 -3.80 16.84 7.72
N ILE A 122 -3.32 15.64 8.09
CA ILE A 122 -4.15 14.58 8.66
C ILE A 122 -4.77 15.02 9.99
N LEU A 123 -3.99 15.65 10.87
CA LEU A 123 -4.46 16.17 12.15
C LEU A 123 -5.56 17.23 11.95
N GLY A 124 -5.41 18.12 10.96
CA GLY A 124 -6.45 19.05 10.57
C GLY A 124 -7.75 18.34 10.17
N LYS A 125 -7.66 17.30 9.33
CA LYS A 125 -8.83 16.50 8.92
C LYS A 125 -9.49 15.72 10.05
N VAL A 126 -8.69 15.22 10.98
CA VAL A 126 -9.17 14.55 12.19
C VAL A 126 -9.93 15.53 13.10
N LYS A 127 -9.45 16.78 13.21
CA LYS A 127 -10.13 17.85 13.95
C LYS A 127 -11.43 18.31 13.27
N GLU A 128 -11.44 18.50 11.95
CA GLU A 128 -12.67 18.81 11.19
C GLU A 128 -13.77 17.75 11.41
N HIS A 129 -13.39 16.46 11.37
CA HIS A 129 -14.32 15.36 11.68
C HIS A 129 -14.74 15.29 13.16
N GLN A 130 -14.05 15.99 14.06
CA GLN A 130 -14.44 16.07 15.47
C GLN A 130 -15.69 16.91 15.68
N GLU A 131 -15.82 17.99 14.93
CA GLU A 131 -16.92 18.96 15.09
C GLU A 131 -18.25 18.44 14.55
N SER A 132 -18.23 17.41 13.69
CA SER A 132 -19.39 16.88 12.95
C SER A 132 -19.82 15.46 13.35
N LEU A 133 -19.39 14.97 14.51
CA LEU A 133 -19.62 13.59 14.96
C LEU A 133 -21.10 13.28 15.24
N ASP A 134 -21.62 12.24 14.58
CA ASP A 134 -22.87 11.56 14.96
C ASP A 134 -22.54 10.24 15.71
N PRO A 135 -22.77 10.17 17.04
CA PRO A 135 -22.44 8.99 17.85
C PRO A 135 -23.21 7.71 17.47
N ASN A 136 -24.34 7.84 16.78
CA ASN A 136 -25.23 6.72 16.44
C ASN A 136 -24.93 6.13 15.06
N ASN A 137 -24.07 6.80 14.27
CA ASN A 137 -23.75 6.38 12.91
C ASN A 137 -22.27 6.67 12.60
N PRO A 138 -21.32 5.89 13.15
CA PRO A 138 -19.90 6.10 12.88
C PRO A 138 -19.62 5.87 11.39
N LYS A 139 -19.14 6.91 10.70
CA LYS A 139 -19.04 6.89 9.24
C LYS A 139 -17.67 6.42 8.76
N ASP A 140 -16.63 6.53 9.58
CA ASP A 140 -15.26 6.23 9.20
C ASP A 140 -14.39 5.72 10.36
N LEU A 141 -13.10 5.53 10.08
CA LEU A 141 -12.08 5.09 11.03
C LEU A 141 -11.97 6.04 12.24
N ILE A 142 -12.14 7.35 12.03
CA ILE A 142 -12.01 8.39 13.06
C ILE A 142 -13.21 8.32 14.01
N ASP A 143 -14.41 8.14 13.48
CA ASP A 143 -15.63 7.99 14.28
C ASP A 143 -15.63 6.70 15.10
N SER A 144 -15.21 5.60 14.49
CA SER A 144 -15.06 4.29 15.14
C SER A 144 -14.06 4.35 16.31
N PHE A 145 -13.00 5.14 16.16
CA PHE A 145 -12.00 5.35 17.21
C PHE A 145 -12.59 6.13 18.39
N LYS A 146 -13.35 7.19 18.12
CA LYS A 146 -14.01 7.99 19.16
C LYS A 146 -15.05 7.18 19.93
N TRP A 147 -15.86 6.39 19.23
CA TRP A 147 -16.82 5.49 19.86
C TRP A 147 -16.13 4.48 20.79
N SER A 148 -15.02 3.91 20.33
CA SER A 148 -14.21 2.99 21.15
C SER A 148 -13.57 3.66 22.35
N ARG A 149 -13.15 4.93 22.21
CA ARG A 149 -12.60 5.74 23.31
C ARG A 149 -13.65 6.06 24.37
N LYS A 150 -14.88 6.45 23.98
CA LYS A 150 -15.99 6.72 24.92
C LYS A 150 -16.36 5.50 25.78
N ARG A 151 -16.17 4.29 25.26
CA ARG A 151 -16.43 3.03 25.99
C ARG A 151 -15.27 2.53 26.86
N LYS A 152 -14.10 3.17 26.81
CA LYS A 152 -12.89 2.75 27.56
C LYS A 152 -12.51 3.79 28.63
N LYS A 153 -11.89 3.34 29.73
CA LYS A 153 -11.50 4.18 30.89
C LYS A 153 -10.51 5.32 30.50
N PRO A 154 -10.48 6.45 31.25
CA PRO A 154 -9.70 7.65 30.92
C PRO A 154 -8.17 7.46 30.73
N GLN A 155 -7.58 6.41 31.31
CA GLN A 155 -6.17 6.02 31.09
C GLN A 155 -5.94 5.23 29.78
N SER A 156 -6.86 5.32 28.80
CA SER A 156 -6.75 4.56 27.56
C SER A 156 -5.55 5.01 26.71
N GLU A 157 -4.89 4.07 26.05
CA GLU A 157 -3.86 4.32 25.02
C GLU A 157 -4.37 5.11 23.79
N PHE A 158 -5.65 5.50 23.76
CA PHE A 158 -6.36 6.07 22.63
C PHE A 158 -6.36 7.61 22.73
N THR A 159 -5.21 8.24 22.44
CA THR A 159 -5.09 9.71 22.34
C THR A 159 -5.34 10.20 20.91
N MET A 160 -5.73 11.47 20.75
CA MET A 160 -5.96 12.08 19.43
C MET A 160 -4.67 12.16 18.60
N GLU A 161 -3.55 12.41 19.25
CA GLU A 161 -2.24 12.40 18.61
C GLU A 161 -1.90 11.01 18.07
N LYS A 162 -2.11 9.94 18.87
CA LYS A 162 -1.92 8.56 18.42
C LYS A 162 -2.87 8.18 17.27
N LEU A 163 -4.10 8.71 17.26
CA LEU A 163 -4.99 8.57 16.11
C LEU A 163 -4.42 9.24 14.87
N ALA A 164 -3.97 10.49 14.97
CA ALA A 164 -3.40 11.22 13.83
C ALA A 164 -2.17 10.49 13.26
N TYR A 165 -1.28 9.95 14.10
CA TYR A 165 -0.18 9.10 13.65
C TYR A 165 -0.67 7.82 12.98
N THR A 166 -1.61 7.09 13.61
CA THR A 166 -2.17 5.86 13.02
C THR A 166 -2.82 6.12 11.65
N VAL A 167 -3.54 7.23 11.51
CA VAL A 167 -4.16 7.64 10.24
C VAL A 167 -3.09 8.04 9.23
N SER A 168 -2.04 8.75 9.64
CA SER A 168 -0.92 9.11 8.78
C SER A 168 -0.19 7.88 8.24
N ASP A 169 -0.02 6.86 9.09
CA ASP A 169 0.60 5.58 8.71
C ASP A 169 -0.25 4.83 7.68
N ILE A 170 -1.55 4.65 7.95
CA ILE A 170 -2.47 3.99 7.01
C ILE A 170 -2.54 4.75 5.69
N PHE A 171 -2.60 6.07 5.74
CA PHE A 171 -2.64 6.94 4.56
C PHE A 171 -1.36 6.77 3.72
N GLY A 172 -0.18 6.96 4.30
CA GLY A 172 1.08 6.85 3.59
C GLY A 172 1.32 5.44 3.03
N ALA A 173 1.09 4.40 3.85
CA ALA A 173 1.31 3.02 3.46
C ALA A 173 0.38 2.56 2.35
N GLY A 174 -0.92 2.90 2.42
CA GLY A 174 -1.92 2.47 1.43
C GLY A 174 -1.76 3.13 0.05
N ILE A 175 -1.13 4.30 0.00
CA ILE A 175 -0.93 5.06 -1.23
C ILE A 175 0.36 4.65 -1.93
N ALA A 176 1.48 4.84 -1.24
CA ALA A 176 2.80 4.83 -1.87
C ALA A 176 3.18 3.45 -2.42
N THR A 177 2.81 2.39 -1.70
CA THR A 177 3.12 1.01 -2.10
C THR A 177 2.30 0.61 -3.33
N THR A 178 0.98 0.72 -3.24
CA THR A 178 0.04 0.41 -4.32
C THR A 178 0.33 1.22 -5.59
N SER A 179 0.58 2.53 -5.47
CA SER A 179 0.86 3.37 -6.64
C SER A 179 2.18 2.97 -7.33
N THR A 180 3.19 2.60 -6.55
CA THR A 180 4.48 2.14 -7.10
C THR A 180 4.33 0.79 -7.78
N THR A 181 3.61 -0.17 -7.18
CA THR A 181 3.31 -1.46 -7.80
C THR A 181 2.56 -1.30 -9.13
N LEU A 182 1.54 -0.43 -9.18
CA LEU A 182 0.81 -0.15 -10.42
C LEU A 182 1.70 0.45 -11.51
N ARG A 183 2.61 1.38 -11.15
CA ARG A 183 3.58 1.98 -12.09
C ARG A 183 4.55 0.94 -12.63
N TYR A 184 5.09 0.07 -11.78
CA TYR A 184 5.93 -1.05 -12.21
C TYR A 184 5.16 -2.03 -13.09
N GLY A 185 3.91 -2.33 -12.75
CA GLY A 185 3.02 -3.15 -13.57
C GLY A 185 2.86 -2.60 -14.99
N LEU A 186 2.57 -1.31 -15.15
CA LEU A 186 2.52 -0.68 -16.47
C LEU A 186 3.86 -0.76 -17.22
N LEU A 187 4.97 -0.51 -16.53
CA LEU A 187 6.30 -0.62 -17.14
C LEU A 187 6.59 -2.05 -17.63
N LEU A 188 6.19 -3.06 -16.85
CA LEU A 188 6.32 -4.47 -17.22
C LEU A 188 5.42 -4.83 -18.40
N PHE A 189 4.19 -4.31 -18.46
CA PHE A 189 3.32 -4.48 -19.63
C PHE A 189 3.90 -3.87 -20.90
N LEU A 190 4.54 -2.70 -20.81
CA LEU A 190 5.23 -2.08 -21.95
C LEU A 190 6.46 -2.90 -22.40
N LYS A 191 7.15 -3.56 -21.47
CA LYS A 191 8.31 -4.40 -21.76
C LYS A 191 7.93 -5.78 -22.32
N HIS A 192 6.76 -6.29 -21.95
CA HIS A 192 6.26 -7.62 -22.28
C HIS A 192 4.90 -7.54 -22.98
N PRO A 193 4.85 -7.07 -24.24
CA PRO A 193 3.59 -6.93 -24.99
C PRO A 193 2.84 -8.26 -25.12
N GLU A 194 3.57 -9.38 -25.25
CA GLU A 194 3.01 -10.73 -25.33
C GLU A 194 2.20 -11.14 -24.08
N ILE A 195 2.62 -10.66 -22.90
CA ILE A 195 1.88 -10.88 -21.66
C ILE A 195 0.64 -10.00 -21.64
N THR A 196 0.77 -8.75 -22.09
CA THR A 196 -0.33 -7.79 -22.17
C THR A 196 -1.44 -8.28 -23.10
N ASP A 197 -1.08 -8.86 -24.25
CA ASP A 197 -2.05 -9.40 -25.22
C ASP A 197 -2.84 -10.57 -24.64
N LYS A 198 -2.17 -11.49 -23.92
CA LYS A 198 -2.83 -12.61 -23.23
C LYS A 198 -3.79 -12.15 -22.13
N ILE A 199 -3.41 -11.13 -21.35
CA ILE A 199 -4.29 -10.54 -20.33
C ILE A 199 -5.53 -9.93 -21.00
N ARG A 200 -5.35 -9.19 -22.10
CA ARG A 200 -6.47 -8.59 -22.84
C ARG A 200 -7.42 -9.64 -23.38
N GLU A 201 -6.90 -10.70 -23.98
CA GLU A 201 -7.70 -11.83 -24.48
C GLU A 201 -8.52 -12.48 -23.35
N GLU A 202 -7.88 -12.74 -22.19
CA GLU A 202 -8.56 -13.34 -21.04
C GLU A 202 -9.65 -12.42 -20.48
N ILE A 203 -9.36 -11.13 -20.31
CA ILE A 203 -10.32 -10.12 -19.83
C ILE A 203 -11.50 -9.99 -20.81
N ASP A 204 -11.25 -9.89 -22.11
CA ASP A 204 -12.31 -9.77 -23.12
C ASP A 204 -13.20 -11.02 -23.16
N ARG A 205 -12.61 -12.21 -22.99
CA ARG A 205 -13.33 -13.49 -22.96
C ARG A 205 -14.20 -13.66 -21.71
N VAL A 206 -13.69 -13.29 -20.54
CA VAL A 206 -14.32 -13.61 -19.24
C VAL A 206 -15.19 -12.46 -18.71
N ILE A 207 -14.70 -11.23 -18.85
CA ILE A 207 -15.35 -10.03 -18.32
C ILE A 207 -16.11 -9.31 -19.43
N GLY A 208 -15.50 -9.20 -20.61
CA GLY A 208 -16.00 -8.45 -21.75
C GLY A 208 -15.94 -6.93 -21.56
N GLN A 209 -16.52 -6.19 -22.51
CA GLN A 209 -16.39 -4.72 -22.56
C GLN A 209 -17.53 -3.96 -21.89
N ASN A 210 -18.61 -4.65 -21.49
CA ASN A 210 -19.87 -4.02 -21.09
C ASN A 210 -20.01 -3.79 -19.57
N ARG A 211 -19.06 -4.25 -18.75
CA ARG A 211 -19.13 -4.14 -17.30
C ARG A 211 -17.74 -3.92 -16.68
N SER A 212 -17.71 -3.35 -15.48
CA SER A 212 -16.47 -3.24 -14.71
C SER A 212 -16.03 -4.60 -14.13
N PRO A 213 -14.71 -4.84 -13.98
CA PRO A 213 -14.18 -5.98 -13.24
C PRO A 213 -14.66 -5.99 -11.79
N CYS A 214 -14.83 -7.17 -11.21
CA CYS A 214 -15.24 -7.38 -9.82
C CYS A 214 -14.49 -8.57 -9.19
N LEU A 215 -14.48 -8.67 -7.86
CA LEU A 215 -13.70 -9.66 -7.12
C LEU A 215 -14.08 -11.10 -7.46
N LYS A 216 -15.35 -11.37 -7.81
CA LYS A 216 -15.79 -12.69 -8.26
C LYS A 216 -15.15 -13.12 -9.58
N ASP A 217 -14.69 -12.18 -10.40
CA ASP A 217 -14.04 -12.50 -11.68
C ASP A 217 -12.65 -13.11 -11.47
N ARG A 218 -12.01 -12.84 -10.32
CA ARG A 218 -10.63 -13.25 -10.02
C ARG A 218 -10.37 -14.74 -10.26
N ASN A 219 -11.29 -15.60 -9.82
CA ASN A 219 -11.15 -17.05 -9.99
C ASN A 219 -11.32 -17.51 -11.45
N SER A 220 -11.84 -16.65 -12.31
CA SER A 220 -12.07 -16.92 -13.73
C SER A 220 -11.02 -16.29 -14.65
N VAL A 221 -10.04 -15.56 -14.09
CA VAL A 221 -8.93 -14.93 -14.82
C VAL A 221 -7.56 -15.39 -14.28
N PRO A 222 -7.28 -16.70 -14.26
CA PRO A 222 -6.08 -17.25 -13.62
C PRO A 222 -4.78 -16.67 -14.18
N TYR A 223 -4.70 -16.38 -15.49
CA TYR A 223 -3.50 -15.80 -16.07
C TYR A 223 -3.27 -14.37 -15.59
N THR A 224 -4.32 -13.54 -15.58
CA THR A 224 -4.27 -12.17 -15.05
C THR A 224 -3.90 -12.16 -13.57
N ASP A 225 -4.47 -13.07 -12.76
CA ASP A 225 -4.13 -13.17 -11.34
C ASP A 225 -2.67 -13.61 -11.15
N ALA A 226 -2.17 -14.57 -11.94
CA ALA A 226 -0.77 -14.97 -11.92
C ALA A 226 0.17 -13.81 -12.29
N VAL A 227 -0.18 -12.99 -13.28
CA VAL A 227 0.58 -11.80 -13.64
C VAL A 227 0.61 -10.78 -12.50
N ILE A 228 -0.52 -10.57 -11.79
CA ILE A 228 -0.56 -9.67 -10.62
C ILE A 228 0.38 -10.16 -9.52
N HIS A 229 0.36 -11.47 -9.20
CA HIS A 229 1.30 -12.06 -8.24
C HIS A 229 2.74 -11.89 -8.71
N GLU A 230 3.01 -12.13 -9.99
CA GLU A 230 4.36 -11.98 -10.54
C GLU A 230 4.85 -10.53 -10.52
N ILE A 231 3.98 -9.53 -10.71
CA ILE A 231 4.34 -8.11 -10.57
C ILE A 231 4.81 -7.84 -9.14
N GLU A 232 4.07 -8.32 -8.13
CA GLU A 232 4.42 -8.12 -6.72
C GLU A 232 5.70 -8.87 -6.33
N ARG A 233 5.86 -10.12 -6.78
CA ARG A 233 7.06 -10.94 -6.53
C ARG A 233 8.30 -10.32 -7.18
N TYR A 234 8.22 -10.01 -8.48
CA TYR A 234 9.35 -9.52 -9.27
C TYR A 234 9.78 -8.11 -8.85
N THR A 235 8.82 -7.23 -8.57
CA THR A 235 9.13 -5.85 -8.13
C THR A 235 9.83 -5.83 -6.77
N ASP A 236 9.53 -6.80 -5.89
CA ASP A 236 10.12 -6.95 -4.55
C ASP A 236 10.22 -5.60 -3.84
N LEU A 237 9.07 -4.95 -3.67
CA LEU A 237 8.98 -3.53 -3.37
C LEU A 237 9.62 -3.13 -2.02
N VAL A 238 9.63 -4.05 -1.05
CA VAL A 238 10.20 -3.84 0.30
C VAL A 238 11.19 -4.97 0.61
N PRO A 239 12.35 -5.00 -0.06
CA PRO A 239 13.23 -6.18 -0.11
C PRO A 239 13.77 -6.60 1.27
N ALA A 240 14.09 -5.61 2.11
CA ALA A 240 14.60 -5.82 3.46
C ALA A 240 13.50 -5.90 4.54
N ASN A 241 12.23 -5.92 4.14
CA ASN A 241 11.08 -5.80 5.05
C ASN A 241 11.14 -4.51 5.89
N LEU A 242 10.19 -4.38 6.82
CA LEU A 242 10.34 -3.47 7.96
C LEU A 242 11.13 -4.16 9.06
N THR A 243 11.86 -3.38 9.86
CA THR A 243 12.66 -3.93 10.96
C THR A 243 11.77 -4.47 12.08
N HIS A 244 12.13 -5.64 12.59
CA HIS A 244 11.54 -6.25 13.78
C HIS A 244 12.51 -6.14 14.96
N SER A 245 12.03 -6.44 16.17
CA SER A 245 12.87 -6.56 17.36
C SER A 245 12.34 -7.65 18.28
N VAL A 246 13.22 -8.42 18.92
CA VAL A 246 12.81 -9.44 19.87
C VAL A 246 12.36 -8.80 21.20
N ALA A 247 11.15 -9.12 21.65
CA ALA A 247 10.56 -8.53 22.86
C ALA A 247 11.22 -9.00 24.16
N GLN A 248 11.93 -10.13 24.11
CA GLN A 248 12.65 -10.77 25.22
C GLN A 248 13.82 -11.57 24.67
N ASP A 249 14.74 -11.96 25.55
CA ASP A 249 15.83 -12.89 25.21
C ASP A 249 15.22 -14.16 24.61
N THR A 250 15.59 -14.46 23.37
CA THR A 250 14.95 -15.49 22.56
C THR A 250 16.00 -16.45 22.04
N LYS A 251 15.82 -17.74 22.33
CA LYS A 251 16.62 -18.79 21.69
C LYS A 251 16.03 -19.08 20.31
N PHE A 252 16.80 -18.81 19.26
CA PHE A 252 16.43 -19.12 17.88
C PHE A 252 17.48 -20.03 17.26
N ARG A 253 17.06 -21.25 16.90
CA ARG A 253 17.97 -22.35 16.55
C ARG A 253 18.99 -22.57 17.67
N GLN A 254 20.29 -22.55 17.34
CA GLN A 254 21.39 -22.66 18.30
C GLN A 254 21.78 -21.33 18.98
N TYR A 255 21.22 -20.19 18.56
CA TYR A 255 21.65 -18.88 19.01
C TYR A 255 20.73 -18.30 20.09
N LEU A 256 21.33 -17.55 21.02
CA LEU A 256 20.60 -16.66 21.92
C LEU A 256 20.59 -15.25 21.32
N ILE A 257 19.39 -14.71 21.11
CA ILE A 257 19.18 -13.35 20.61
C ILE A 257 18.71 -12.49 21.80
N PRO A 258 19.53 -11.53 22.26
CA PRO A 258 19.16 -10.66 23.38
C PRO A 258 17.93 -9.78 23.08
N LYS A 259 17.14 -9.49 24.10
CA LYS A 259 16.02 -8.55 24.05
C LYS A 259 16.43 -7.23 23.39
N GLY A 260 15.56 -6.71 22.52
CA GLY A 260 15.77 -5.44 21.83
C GLY A 260 16.62 -5.55 20.57
N THR A 261 17.25 -6.70 20.29
CA THR A 261 18.03 -6.90 19.06
C THR A 261 17.14 -6.72 17.83
N THR A 262 17.57 -5.85 16.91
CA THR A 262 16.91 -5.63 15.61
C THR A 262 17.05 -6.86 14.72
N ILE A 263 15.94 -7.30 14.14
CA ILE A 263 15.85 -8.42 13.21
C ILE A 263 15.37 -7.90 11.86
N ILE A 264 16.07 -8.29 10.79
CA ILE A 264 15.74 -7.93 9.41
C ILE A 264 15.39 -9.22 8.65
N PRO A 265 14.11 -9.58 8.57
CA PRO A 265 13.67 -10.73 7.79
C PRO A 265 13.63 -10.38 6.29
N LEU A 266 14.70 -10.71 5.55
CA LEU A 266 14.86 -10.36 4.14
C LEU A 266 13.79 -11.02 3.24
N LEU A 267 12.81 -10.25 2.76
CA LEU A 267 11.75 -10.75 1.87
C LEU A 267 12.30 -11.16 0.51
N THR A 268 13.28 -10.43 -0.03
CA THR A 268 13.97 -10.79 -1.28
C THR A 268 14.45 -12.23 -1.28
N SER A 269 14.95 -12.71 -0.14
CA SER A 269 15.49 -14.08 -0.06
C SER A 269 14.44 -15.17 -0.28
N VAL A 270 13.17 -14.84 -0.03
CA VAL A 270 12.01 -15.73 -0.20
C VAL A 270 11.41 -15.53 -1.60
N LEU A 271 11.18 -14.27 -2.01
CA LEU A 271 10.57 -13.94 -3.31
C LEU A 271 11.45 -14.29 -4.53
N TYR A 272 12.75 -14.50 -4.30
CA TYR A 272 13.73 -14.93 -5.30
C TYR A 272 14.34 -16.30 -4.99
N ASP A 273 13.67 -17.14 -4.21
CA ASP A 273 14.10 -18.52 -4.00
C ASP A 273 14.13 -19.27 -5.34
N LYS A 274 15.30 -19.80 -5.71
CA LYS A 274 15.54 -20.43 -7.02
C LYS A 274 14.93 -21.82 -7.16
N LYS A 275 14.55 -22.45 -6.05
CA LYS A 275 13.90 -23.77 -6.07
C LYS A 275 12.41 -23.60 -6.31
N GLU A 276 11.83 -22.59 -5.67
CA GLU A 276 10.41 -22.28 -5.83
C GLU A 276 10.12 -21.56 -7.15
N PHE A 277 10.95 -20.57 -7.51
CA PHE A 277 10.78 -19.75 -8.71
C PHE A 277 11.98 -19.96 -9.64
N PRO A 278 11.91 -20.86 -10.64
CA PRO A 278 12.98 -21.09 -11.60
C PRO A 278 13.30 -19.84 -12.42
N ASN A 279 14.56 -19.42 -12.48
CA ASN A 279 14.96 -18.13 -13.08
C ASN A 279 14.27 -16.91 -12.44
N PRO A 280 14.40 -16.71 -11.11
CA PRO A 280 13.59 -15.73 -10.37
C PRO A 280 13.84 -14.26 -10.77
N GLY A 281 14.95 -14.00 -11.47
CA GLY A 281 15.28 -12.69 -12.05
C GLY A 281 14.64 -12.41 -13.42
N GLN A 282 13.82 -13.33 -13.94
CA GLN A 282 12.96 -13.10 -15.08
C GLN A 282 11.53 -12.84 -14.60
N PHE A 283 10.82 -11.97 -15.32
CA PHE A 283 9.40 -11.73 -15.10
C PHE A 283 8.63 -12.79 -15.88
N ASP A 284 8.10 -13.79 -15.18
CA ASP A 284 7.41 -14.93 -15.78
C ASP A 284 6.14 -15.26 -14.99
N PRO A 285 4.94 -14.99 -15.56
CA PRO A 285 3.68 -15.38 -14.93
C PRO A 285 3.55 -16.90 -14.69
N GLY A 286 4.33 -17.72 -15.40
CA GLY A 286 4.42 -19.16 -15.19
C GLY A 286 4.84 -19.55 -13.76
N HIS A 287 5.50 -18.67 -13.01
CA HIS A 287 5.79 -18.87 -11.59
C HIS A 287 4.56 -19.10 -10.70
N PHE A 288 3.38 -18.70 -11.17
CA PHE A 288 2.12 -18.79 -10.43
C PHE A 288 1.05 -19.58 -11.21
N LEU A 289 1.46 -20.41 -12.16
CA LEU A 289 0.55 -21.22 -12.98
C LEU A 289 0.90 -22.70 -12.90
N ASP A 290 -0.11 -23.54 -12.68
CA ASP A 290 0.04 -24.99 -12.79
C ASP A 290 0.11 -25.45 -14.27
N GLU A 291 0.37 -26.73 -14.51
CA GLU A 291 0.43 -27.32 -15.87
C GLU A 291 -0.89 -27.17 -16.65
N SER A 292 -2.02 -26.96 -15.96
CA SER A 292 -3.35 -26.76 -16.56
C SER A 292 -3.67 -25.27 -16.80
N GLY A 293 -2.78 -24.35 -16.42
CA GLY A 293 -2.96 -22.91 -16.53
C GLY A 293 -3.86 -22.30 -15.46
N ASN A 294 -4.09 -22.99 -14.34
CA ASN A 294 -4.76 -22.41 -13.17
C ASN A 294 -3.75 -21.71 -12.26
N LEU A 295 -4.23 -20.76 -11.46
CA LEU A 295 -3.39 -20.10 -10.45
C LEU A 295 -2.89 -21.12 -9.40
N GLU A 296 -1.58 -21.26 -9.30
CA GLU A 296 -0.91 -22.02 -8.24
C GLU A 296 -0.29 -21.03 -7.24
N LYS A 297 -0.77 -21.08 -5.99
CA LYS A 297 -0.26 -20.20 -4.92
C LYS A 297 0.98 -20.82 -4.31
N SER A 298 2.04 -20.02 -4.23
CA SER A 298 3.27 -20.36 -3.51
C SER A 298 3.25 -19.82 -2.08
N ASP A 299 3.67 -20.62 -1.11
CA ASP A 299 3.92 -20.15 0.26
C ASP A 299 5.08 -19.15 0.33
N TYR A 300 5.95 -19.10 -0.69
CA TYR A 300 7.03 -18.11 -0.78
C TYR A 300 6.54 -16.74 -1.24
N PHE A 301 5.28 -16.63 -1.68
CA PHE A 301 4.68 -15.35 -2.04
C PHE A 301 4.33 -14.55 -0.78
N MET A 302 5.32 -13.84 -0.25
CA MET A 302 5.20 -13.02 0.97
C MET A 302 5.58 -11.54 0.77
N PRO A 303 5.10 -10.83 -0.28
CA PRO A 303 5.43 -9.41 -0.48
C PRO A 303 4.89 -8.51 0.66
N PHE A 304 3.92 -9.01 1.43
CA PHE A 304 3.33 -8.33 2.59
C PHE A 304 3.87 -8.82 3.93
N SER A 305 4.98 -9.58 3.95
CA SER A 305 5.49 -10.27 5.14
C SER A 305 4.49 -11.29 5.71
N THR A 306 4.78 -11.87 6.87
CA THR A 306 3.90 -12.80 7.59
C THR A 306 4.10 -12.70 9.11
N GLY A 307 3.10 -13.13 9.88
CA GLY A 307 3.11 -13.18 11.36
C GLY A 307 2.10 -12.28 12.09
#